data_AF-D8FD22-F1
#
_entry.id   AF-D8FD22-F1
#
_cell.length_a   1.000
_cell.length_b   1.000
_cell.length_c   1.000
_cell.angle_alpha   90.00
_cell.angle_beta   90.00
_cell.angle_gamma   90.00
#
_symmetry.space_group_name_H-M   'P 1'
#
loop_
_entity.id
_entity.type
_entity.pdbx_description
1 polymer ?
#
loop_
_entity_poly.entity_id
_entity_poly.type
_entity_poly.pdbx_seq_one_letter_code
_entity_poly.pdbx_strand_id
1 'polypeptide(L)'
;MKKKIEQLLIDLKFKGMVKTFDEQLALAEKNGLSVYEVIYNLLAEELRFRQERSMTYRLQIARLPWDWTLNSFPFDLQPGVRKSRMMTLSGLDFINRRENIVFHGKTGVGKTGLAVGILRQAIIAGYRGRFYNVQDLLDQLYASLADRSTPKLLNALCRYDLLLLDELGYLTLKKEQ
;
A
#
# COMPACT_ATOMS: atom_id res chain seq x y z
N MET A 1 18.04 -32.46 16.99
CA MET A 1 18.01 -31.01 17.32
C MET A 1 17.30 -30.21 16.24
N LYS A 2 17.73 -30.29 14.96
CA LYS A 2 17.13 -29.61 13.79
C LYS A 2 15.59 -29.58 13.78
N LYS A 3 14.93 -30.74 13.80
CA LYS A 3 13.45 -30.85 13.82
C LYS A 3 12.76 -30.08 14.96
N LYS A 4 13.41 -29.98 16.13
CA LYS A 4 12.87 -29.22 17.27
C LYS A 4 12.92 -27.71 16.99
N ILE A 5 14.00 -27.23 16.37
CA ILE A 5 14.14 -25.83 15.98
C ILE A 5 13.10 -25.50 14.90
N GLU A 6 12.97 -26.34 13.88
CA GLU A 6 11.99 -26.16 12.82
C GLU A 6 10.54 -26.09 13.37
N GLN A 7 10.19 -26.98 14.31
CA GLN A 7 8.89 -26.91 14.98
C GLN A 7 8.69 -25.59 15.74
N LEU A 8 9.71 -25.10 16.46
CA LEU A 8 9.63 -23.80 17.13
C LEU A 8 9.44 -22.64 16.13
N LEU A 9 10.12 -22.69 14.97
CA LEU A 9 9.93 -21.67 13.93
C LEU A 9 8.49 -21.67 13.40
N ILE A 10 7.87 -22.84 13.23
CA ILE A 10 6.46 -22.98 12.82
C ILE A 10 5.53 -22.41 13.90
N ASP A 11 5.72 -22.81 15.16
CA ASP A 11 4.86 -22.40 16.29
C ASP A 11 4.94 -20.89 16.54
N LEU A 12 6.13 -20.30 16.39
CA LEU A 12 6.38 -18.85 16.47
C LEU A 12 5.98 -18.09 15.19
N LYS A 13 5.52 -18.80 14.16
CA LYS A 13 5.12 -18.25 12.85
C LYS A 13 6.25 -17.53 12.10
N PHE A 14 7.49 -17.97 12.26
CA PHE A 14 8.66 -17.51 11.52
C PHE A 14 8.74 -18.15 10.14
N LYS A 15 7.73 -17.86 9.31
CA LYS A 15 7.52 -18.51 8.01
C LYS A 15 8.64 -18.23 7.00
N GLY A 16 9.27 -17.06 7.05
CA GLY A 16 10.42 -16.72 6.20
C GLY A 16 11.66 -17.54 6.58
N MET A 17 11.90 -17.70 7.89
CA MET A 17 12.95 -18.59 8.39
C MET A 17 12.68 -20.05 8.00
N VAL A 18 11.47 -20.57 8.21
CA VAL A 18 11.11 -21.95 7.84
C VAL A 18 11.41 -22.21 6.36
N LYS A 19 11.09 -21.26 5.47
CA LYS A 19 11.31 -21.40 4.03
C LYS A 19 12.78 -21.54 3.64
N THR A 20 13.69 -20.90 4.38
CA THR A 20 15.12 -20.81 4.05
C THR A 20 16.02 -21.61 5.00
N PHE A 21 15.44 -22.26 6.02
CA PHE A 21 16.18 -22.89 7.11
C PHE A 21 17.18 -23.93 6.62
N ASP A 22 16.75 -24.85 5.75
CA ASP A 22 17.60 -25.91 5.21
C ASP A 22 18.69 -25.37 4.30
N GLU A 23 18.37 -24.37 3.48
CA GLU A 23 19.32 -23.73 2.57
C GLU A 23 20.43 -23.00 3.34
N GLN A 24 20.07 -22.25 4.40
CA GLN A 24 21.03 -21.54 5.24
C GLN A 24 21.94 -22.49 6.02
N LEU A 25 21.43 -23.63 6.50
CA LEU A 25 22.26 -24.65 7.15
C LEU A 25 23.24 -25.30 6.16
N ALA A 26 22.79 -25.64 4.95
CA ALA A 26 23.66 -26.18 3.91
C ALA A 26 24.75 -25.19 3.47
N LEU A 27 24.40 -23.90 3.37
CA LEU A 27 25.37 -22.82 3.10
C LEU A 27 26.40 -22.69 4.22
N ALA A 28 25.97 -22.82 5.49
CA ALA A 28 26.88 -22.76 6.63
C ALA A 28 27.89 -23.90 6.63
N GLU A 29 27.43 -25.12 6.35
CA GLU A 29 28.30 -26.31 6.23
C GLU A 29 29.29 -26.18 5.06
N LYS A 30 28.82 -25.68 3.92
CA LYS A 30 29.65 -25.55 2.71
C LYS A 30 30.68 -24.42 2.79
N ASN A 31 30.30 -23.27 3.32
CA ASN A 31 31.10 -22.05 3.27
C ASN A 31 31.76 -21.71 4.62
N GLY A 32 31.53 -22.50 5.67
CA GLY A 32 32.06 -22.25 6.99
C GLY A 32 31.50 -20.99 7.65
N LEU A 33 30.20 -20.70 7.44
CA LEU A 33 29.58 -19.52 8.03
C LEU A 33 29.59 -19.60 9.56
N SER A 34 29.86 -18.47 10.20
CA SER A 34 29.75 -18.34 11.65
C SER A 34 28.30 -18.48 12.11
N VAL A 35 28.11 -18.88 13.37
CA VAL A 35 26.78 -18.97 13.99
C VAL A 35 26.03 -17.62 13.92
N TYR A 36 26.76 -16.50 14.08
CA TYR A 36 26.18 -15.17 13.99
C TYR A 36 25.63 -14.87 12.59
N GLU A 37 26.34 -15.25 11.52
CA GLU A 37 25.89 -15.05 10.14
C GLU A 37 24.63 -15.88 9.83
N VAL A 38 24.58 -17.14 10.29
CA VAL A 38 23.40 -17.99 10.09
C VAL A 38 22.17 -17.39 10.78
N ILE A 39 22.32 -16.96 12.03
CA ILE A 39 21.22 -16.31 12.78
C ILE A 39 20.78 -15.02 12.08
N TYR A 40 21.73 -14.18 11.66
CA TYR A 40 21.43 -12.94 10.95
C TYR A 40 20.67 -13.20 9.65
N ASN A 41 21.15 -14.11 8.79
CA ASN A 41 20.52 -14.41 7.51
C ASN A 41 19.09 -14.94 7.69
N LEU A 42 18.89 -15.84 8.64
CA LEU A 42 17.58 -16.38 8.97
C LEU A 42 16.61 -15.26 9.43
N LEU A 43 17.05 -14.38 10.33
CA LEU A 43 16.23 -13.26 10.82
C LEU A 43 15.96 -12.23 9.72
N ALA A 44 16.94 -11.96 8.85
CA ALA A 44 16.79 -11.06 7.71
C ALA A 44 15.72 -11.58 6.74
N GLU A 45 15.72 -12.89 6.45
CA GLU A 45 14.69 -13.51 5.60
C GLU A 45 13.30 -13.50 6.26
N GLU A 46 13.20 -13.68 7.58
CA GLU A 46 11.93 -13.50 8.29
C GLU A 46 11.42 -12.05 8.19
N LEU A 47 12.30 -11.07 8.40
CA LEU A 47 11.94 -9.66 8.28
C LEU A 47 11.43 -9.34 6.88
N ARG A 48 12.16 -9.79 5.85
CA ARG A 48 11.78 -9.61 4.45
C ARG A 48 10.43 -10.25 4.15
N PHE A 49 10.21 -11.49 4.60
CA PHE A 49 8.94 -12.20 4.43
C PHE A 49 7.77 -11.44 5.07
N ARG A 50 7.95 -10.88 6.28
CA ARG A 50 6.92 -10.08 6.94
C ARG A 50 6.64 -8.78 6.21
N GLN A 51 7.67 -8.09 5.73
CA GLN A 51 7.54 -6.85 4.96
C GLN A 51 6.79 -7.09 3.65
N GLU A 52 7.17 -8.11 2.88
CA GLU A 52 6.50 -8.51 1.63
C GLU A 52 5.03 -8.84 1.89
N ARG A 53 4.73 -9.66 2.91
CA ARG A 53 3.34 -10.01 3.25
C ARG A 53 2.53 -8.79 3.66
N SER A 54 3.12 -7.89 4.46
CA SER A 54 2.47 -6.65 4.90
C SER A 54 2.15 -5.73 3.72
N MET A 55 3.11 -5.57 2.80
CA MET A 55 2.92 -4.80 1.56
C MET A 55 1.83 -5.39 0.68
N THR A 56 1.87 -6.70 0.41
CA THR A 56 0.86 -7.40 -0.40
C THR A 56 -0.53 -7.26 0.21
N TYR A 57 -0.64 -7.38 1.53
CA TYR A 57 -1.90 -7.16 2.23
C TYR A 57 -2.41 -5.72 2.05
N ARG A 58 -1.54 -4.70 2.23
CA ARG A 58 -1.92 -3.31 2.02
C ARG A 58 -2.36 -3.04 0.57
N LEU A 59 -1.66 -3.59 -0.42
CA LEU A 59 -2.04 -3.49 -1.84
C LEU A 59 -3.42 -4.09 -2.09
N GLN A 60 -3.70 -5.27 -1.52
CA GLN A 60 -4.99 -5.94 -1.65
C GLN A 60 -6.13 -5.11 -1.04
N ILE A 61 -5.98 -4.61 0.19
CA ILE A 61 -7.04 -3.84 0.85
C ILE A 61 -7.22 -2.46 0.21
N ALA A 62 -6.20 -1.92 -0.47
CA ALA A 62 -6.29 -0.62 -1.14
C ALA A 62 -7.30 -0.58 -2.28
N ARG A 63 -7.68 -1.74 -2.85
CA ARG A 63 -8.51 -1.92 -4.07
C ARG A 63 -8.18 -0.92 -5.17
N LEU A 64 -6.91 -0.87 -5.55
CA LEU A 64 -6.51 -0.12 -6.73
C LEU A 64 -7.23 -0.71 -7.96
N PRO A 65 -7.79 0.13 -8.86
CA PRO A 65 -8.49 -0.36 -10.04
C PRO A 65 -7.54 -0.96 -11.09
N TRP A 66 -6.25 -0.63 -11.03
CA TRP A 66 -5.22 -1.07 -11.98
C TRP A 66 -3.81 -1.03 -11.38
N ASP A 67 -2.89 -1.77 -12.00
CA ASP A 67 -1.49 -1.89 -11.58
C ASP A 67 -0.58 -0.72 -12.02
N TRP A 68 -1.16 0.45 -12.27
CA TRP A 68 -0.44 1.61 -12.77
C TRP A 68 0.57 2.15 -11.73
N THR A 69 1.78 2.46 -12.19
CA THR A 69 2.83 3.14 -11.42
C THR A 69 3.14 4.52 -12.02
N LEU A 70 3.74 5.42 -11.22
CA LEU A 70 4.25 6.69 -11.76
C LEU A 70 5.34 6.49 -12.83
N ASN A 71 6.12 5.41 -12.73
CA ASN A 71 7.18 5.10 -13.68
C ASN A 71 6.63 4.70 -15.06
N SER A 72 5.45 4.09 -15.12
CA SER A 72 4.79 3.70 -16.36
C SER A 72 3.86 4.79 -16.92
N PHE A 73 3.85 6.00 -16.34
CA PHE A 73 3.05 7.11 -16.84
C PHE A 73 3.72 7.77 -18.06
N PRO A 74 3.01 7.93 -19.19
CA PRO A 74 3.59 8.48 -20.42
C PRO A 74 3.66 10.02 -20.35
N PHE A 75 4.63 10.55 -19.60
CA PHE A 75 4.82 12.00 -19.43
C PHE A 75 5.02 12.73 -20.75
N ASP A 76 5.67 12.10 -21.73
CA ASP A 76 5.95 12.70 -23.04
C ASP A 76 4.67 12.90 -23.87
N LEU A 77 3.63 12.08 -23.62
CA LEU A 77 2.31 12.22 -24.25
C LEU A 77 1.40 13.18 -23.50
N GLN A 78 1.83 13.70 -22.34
CA GLN A 78 1.05 14.61 -21.51
C GLN A 78 1.85 15.85 -21.09
N PRO A 79 2.09 16.81 -22.00
CA PRO A 79 2.91 17.99 -21.71
C PRO A 79 2.32 18.90 -20.63
N GLY A 80 1.01 18.80 -20.34
CA GLY A 80 0.36 19.51 -19.24
C GLY A 80 0.75 19.02 -17.85
N VAL A 81 1.41 17.86 -17.73
CA VAL A 81 1.83 17.27 -16.46
C VAL A 81 3.34 17.44 -16.29
N ARG A 82 3.75 18.26 -15.33
CA ARG A 82 5.17 18.42 -14.98
C ARG A 82 5.69 17.18 -14.24
N LYS A 83 6.50 16.37 -14.93
CA LYS A 83 7.12 15.15 -14.36
C LYS A 83 7.86 15.42 -13.06
N SER A 84 8.66 16.48 -12.99
CA SER A 84 9.41 16.87 -11.77
C SER A 84 8.50 17.01 -10.55
N ARG A 85 7.34 17.67 -10.70
CA ARG A 85 6.34 17.83 -9.64
C ARG A 85 5.76 16.49 -9.20
N MET A 86 5.46 15.60 -10.14
CA MET A 86 4.95 14.26 -9.81
C MET A 86 5.99 13.41 -9.08
N MET A 87 7.27 13.53 -9.45
CA MET A 87 8.35 12.88 -8.73
C MET A 87 8.53 13.44 -7.32
N THR A 88 8.39 14.76 -7.11
CA THR A 88 8.37 15.33 -5.76
C THR A 88 7.22 14.74 -4.91
N LEU A 89 6.01 14.61 -5.48
CA LEU A 89 4.88 14.00 -4.77
C LEU A 89 5.10 12.50 -4.49
N SER A 90 5.90 11.81 -5.31
CA SER A 90 6.30 10.42 -5.06
C SER A 90 7.22 10.25 -3.83
N GLY A 91 7.79 11.34 -3.33
CA GLY A 91 8.48 11.40 -2.03
C GLY A 91 7.55 11.36 -0.83
N LEU A 92 6.23 11.53 -1.02
CA LEU A 92 5.17 11.34 -0.02
C LEU A 92 5.22 12.30 1.19
N ASP A 93 6.09 13.30 1.21
CA ASP A 93 6.19 14.25 2.33
C ASP A 93 4.88 14.98 2.63
N PHE A 94 4.00 15.12 1.63
CA PHE A 94 2.67 15.71 1.79
C PHE A 94 1.80 14.93 2.80
N ILE A 95 2.00 13.62 2.94
CA ILE A 95 1.29 12.78 3.93
C ILE A 95 1.69 13.22 5.34
N ASN A 96 3.00 13.37 5.59
CA ASN A 96 3.52 13.83 6.88
C ASN A 96 3.08 15.25 7.21
N ARG A 97 2.97 16.12 6.18
CA ARG A 97 2.44 17.49 6.32
C ARG A 97 0.91 17.56 6.41
N ARG A 98 0.19 16.44 6.24
CA ARG A 98 -1.28 16.37 6.19
C ARG A 98 -1.90 17.27 5.12
N GLU A 99 -1.24 17.36 3.96
CA GLU A 99 -1.68 18.16 2.82
C GLU A 99 -2.54 17.33 1.85
N ASN A 100 -3.59 17.94 1.31
CA ASN A 100 -4.43 17.32 0.30
C ASN A 100 -3.89 17.61 -1.11
N ILE A 101 -3.97 16.61 -1.99
CA ILE A 101 -3.64 16.75 -3.41
C ILE A 101 -4.93 16.73 -4.21
N VAL A 102 -5.12 17.74 -5.05
CA VAL A 102 -6.26 17.84 -5.97
C VAL A 102 -5.76 17.88 -7.41
N PHE A 103 -6.21 16.92 -8.22
CA PHE A 103 -5.91 16.88 -9.64
C PHE A 103 -6.99 17.60 -10.47
N HIS A 104 -6.73 18.85 -10.85
CA HIS A 104 -7.60 19.66 -11.71
C HIS A 104 -7.15 19.67 -13.20
N GLY A 105 -8.07 19.90 -14.15
CA GLY A 105 -7.84 19.72 -15.61
C GLY A 105 -8.93 18.92 -16.34
N LYS A 106 -8.82 18.81 -17.67
CA LYS A 106 -9.80 18.12 -18.55
C LYS A 106 -9.86 16.60 -18.29
N THR A 107 -10.94 15.97 -18.73
CA THR A 107 -11.08 14.50 -18.71
C THR A 107 -10.06 13.86 -19.67
N GLY A 108 -9.68 12.60 -19.40
CA GLY A 108 -8.75 11.85 -20.26
C GLY A 108 -7.27 12.21 -20.15
N VAL A 109 -6.87 13.17 -19.29
CA VAL A 109 -5.48 13.62 -19.17
C VAL A 109 -4.60 12.77 -18.23
N GLY A 110 -5.12 11.64 -17.73
CA GLY A 110 -4.35 10.70 -16.89
C GLY A 110 -4.33 11.01 -15.39
N LYS A 111 -5.23 11.88 -14.88
CA LYS A 111 -5.32 12.25 -13.45
C LYS A 111 -5.48 11.04 -12.54
N THR A 112 -6.42 10.15 -12.84
CA THR A 112 -6.64 8.94 -12.05
C THR A 112 -5.41 8.06 -12.07
N GLY A 113 -4.74 7.93 -13.22
CA GLY A 113 -3.48 7.19 -13.34
C GLY A 113 -2.38 7.75 -12.43
N LEU A 114 -2.20 9.08 -12.41
CA LEU A 114 -1.25 9.75 -11.52
C LEU A 114 -1.61 9.55 -10.05
N ALA A 115 -2.88 9.74 -9.68
CA ALA A 115 -3.36 9.57 -8.32
C ALA A 115 -3.15 8.12 -7.84
N VAL A 116 -3.50 7.13 -8.67
CA VAL A 116 -3.29 5.70 -8.38
C VAL A 116 -1.81 5.38 -8.24
N GLY A 117 -0.96 5.95 -9.10
CA GLY A 117 0.49 5.82 -8.98
C GLY A 117 1.03 6.34 -7.65
N ILE A 118 0.57 7.51 -7.18
CA ILE A 118 0.94 8.09 -5.88
C ILE A 118 0.44 7.20 -4.73
N LEU A 119 -0.83 6.76 -4.78
CA LEU A 119 -1.39 5.88 -3.76
C LEU A 119 -0.63 4.55 -3.66
N ARG A 120 -0.28 3.96 -4.81
CA ARG A 120 0.53 2.73 -4.87
C ARG A 120 1.91 2.97 -4.24
N GLN A 121 2.56 4.09 -4.55
CA GLN A 121 3.85 4.45 -3.96
C GLN A 121 3.74 4.58 -2.43
N ALA A 122 2.67 5.20 -1.93
CA ALA A 122 2.41 5.30 -0.49
C ALA A 122 2.29 3.91 0.17
N ILE A 123 1.55 2.99 -0.47
CA ILE A 123 1.35 1.63 0.05
C ILE A 123 2.67 0.85 0.12
N ILE A 124 3.49 0.96 -0.93
CA ILE A 124 4.83 0.35 -1.00
C ILE A 124 5.73 0.91 0.11
N ALA A 125 5.66 2.23 0.34
CA ALA A 125 6.42 2.91 1.38
C ALA A 125 5.97 2.61 2.83
N GLY A 126 4.88 1.84 3.02
CA GLY A 126 4.41 1.43 4.35
C GLY A 126 3.09 2.01 4.80
N TYR A 127 2.58 3.03 4.09
CA TYR A 127 1.34 3.73 4.47
C TYR A 127 0.10 2.89 4.17
N ARG A 128 -0.93 3.06 4.99
CA ARG A 128 -2.27 2.50 4.79
C ARG A 128 -3.03 3.38 3.81
N GLY A 129 -3.11 2.94 2.55
CA GLY A 129 -3.82 3.63 1.49
C GLY A 129 -5.12 2.94 1.08
N ARG A 130 -6.12 3.71 0.60
CA ARG A 130 -7.36 3.16 0.02
C ARG A 130 -7.90 4.01 -1.13
N PHE A 131 -8.26 3.38 -2.23
CA PHE A 131 -9.00 3.97 -3.36
C PHE A 131 -10.52 3.88 -3.15
N TYR A 132 -11.23 4.98 -3.37
CA TYR A 132 -12.69 4.98 -3.44
C TYR A 132 -13.12 5.66 -4.74
N ASN A 133 -14.03 5.00 -5.47
CA ASN A 133 -14.96 5.74 -6.29
C ASN A 133 -15.86 6.52 -5.32
N VAL A 134 -16.03 7.82 -5.57
CA VAL A 134 -16.74 8.68 -4.63
C VAL A 134 -18.23 8.34 -4.54
N GLN A 135 -18.87 7.89 -5.61
CA GLN A 135 -20.27 7.44 -5.57
C GLN A 135 -20.42 6.25 -4.61
N ASP A 136 -19.56 5.23 -4.75
CA ASP A 136 -19.58 4.05 -3.85
C ASP A 136 -19.36 4.43 -2.38
N LEU A 137 -18.53 5.45 -2.11
CA LEU A 137 -18.29 5.94 -0.76
C LEU A 137 -19.51 6.69 -0.22
N LEU A 138 -20.17 7.51 -1.05
CA LEU A 138 -21.42 8.18 -0.66
C LEU A 138 -22.53 7.18 -0.39
N ASP A 139 -22.70 6.15 -1.23
CA ASP A 139 -23.69 5.09 -1.01
C ASP A 139 -23.45 4.38 0.34
N GLN A 140 -22.18 4.09 0.66
CA GLN A 140 -21.80 3.55 1.98
C GLN A 140 -22.14 4.52 3.12
N LEU A 141 -21.91 5.82 2.94
CA LEU A 141 -22.26 6.83 3.93
C LEU A 141 -23.78 6.92 4.14
N TYR A 142 -24.58 6.98 3.07
CA TYR A 142 -26.04 7.01 3.14
C TYR A 142 -26.62 5.76 3.78
N ALA A 143 -26.13 4.57 3.41
CA ALA A 143 -26.53 3.32 4.06
C ALA A 143 -26.20 3.33 5.56
N SER A 144 -25.03 3.87 5.94
CA SER A 144 -24.61 3.95 7.34
C SER A 144 -25.47 4.87 8.21
N LEU A 145 -26.12 5.86 7.60
CA LEU A 145 -27.07 6.74 8.28
C LEU A 145 -28.36 5.97 8.61
N ALA A 146 -28.84 5.15 7.69
CA ALA A 146 -30.06 4.36 7.85
C ALA A 146 -29.93 3.28 8.94
N ASP A 147 -28.77 2.62 9.04
CA ASP A 147 -28.52 1.55 10.01
C ASP A 147 -27.78 2.02 11.29
N ARG A 148 -27.54 3.33 11.42
CA ARG A 148 -26.81 3.99 12.53
C ARG A 148 -25.37 3.49 12.71
N SER A 149 -24.73 2.98 11.65
CA SER A 149 -23.34 2.53 11.67
C SER A 149 -22.31 3.58 11.24
N THR A 150 -22.71 4.83 10.97
CA THR A 150 -21.81 5.92 10.54
C THR A 150 -20.53 6.06 11.38
N PRO A 151 -20.56 6.01 12.73
CA PRO A 151 -19.33 6.10 13.53
C PRO A 151 -18.34 4.98 13.22
N LYS A 152 -18.82 3.77 12.91
CA LYS A 152 -17.98 2.63 12.54
C LYS A 152 -17.31 2.85 11.18
N LEU A 153 -18.03 3.39 10.20
CA LEU A 153 -17.50 3.71 8.88
C LEU A 153 -16.43 4.82 8.98
N LEU A 154 -16.72 5.91 9.68
CA LEU A 154 -15.77 7.00 9.88
C LEU A 154 -14.50 6.51 10.60
N ASN A 155 -14.64 5.71 11.66
CA ASN A 155 -13.50 5.11 12.35
C ASN A 155 -12.68 4.20 11.44
N ALA A 156 -13.30 3.53 10.46
CA ALA A 156 -12.56 2.74 9.47
C ALA A 156 -11.81 3.63 8.47
N LEU A 157 -12.42 4.72 8.00
CA LEU A 157 -11.80 5.68 7.09
C LEU A 157 -10.60 6.40 7.74
N CYS A 158 -10.71 6.78 9.00
CA CYS A 158 -9.63 7.44 9.77
C CYS A 158 -8.40 6.55 10.03
N ARG A 159 -8.47 5.24 9.77
CA ARG A 159 -7.32 4.32 9.93
C ARG A 159 -6.36 4.35 8.74
N TYR A 160 -6.76 4.98 7.63
CA TYR A 160 -5.92 5.15 6.46
C TYR A 160 -5.13 6.44 6.57
N ASP A 161 -3.86 6.38 6.17
CA ASP A 161 -2.97 7.54 6.07
C ASP A 161 -3.24 8.34 4.79
N LEU A 162 -3.77 7.68 3.75
CA LEU A 162 -4.10 8.29 2.46
C LEU A 162 -5.37 7.68 1.85
N LEU A 163 -6.34 8.54 1.56
CA LEU A 163 -7.54 8.20 0.79
C LEU A 163 -7.43 8.83 -0.60
N LEU A 164 -7.54 8.01 -1.64
CA LEU A 164 -7.72 8.48 -3.00
C LEU A 164 -9.21 8.46 -3.31
N LEU A 165 -9.77 9.63 -3.59
CA LEU A 165 -11.16 9.81 -3.96
C LEU A 165 -11.22 10.18 -5.44
N ASP A 166 -11.75 9.30 -6.28
CA ASP A 166 -11.90 9.55 -7.72
C ASP A 166 -13.34 9.85 -8.12
N GLU A 167 -13.51 10.48 -9.28
CA GLU A 167 -14.82 10.85 -9.85
C GLU A 167 -15.59 11.93 -9.09
N LEU A 168 -14.90 12.72 -8.25
CA LEU A 168 -15.48 13.91 -7.58
C LEU A 168 -16.21 14.87 -8.53
N GLY A 169 -15.79 14.95 -9.80
CA GLY A 169 -16.36 15.85 -10.80
C GLY A 169 -17.79 15.51 -11.24
N TYR A 170 -18.30 14.33 -10.92
CA TYR A 170 -19.67 13.90 -11.22
C TYR A 170 -20.64 14.07 -10.05
N LEU A 171 -20.17 14.62 -8.93
CA LEU A 171 -21.04 14.97 -7.82
C LEU A 171 -21.89 16.18 -8.18
N THR A 172 -23.13 15.95 -8.62
CA THR A 172 -24.21 16.89 -8.43
C THR A 172 -24.51 16.94 -6.94
N LEU A 173 -23.77 17.77 -6.20
CA LEU A 173 -24.15 18.15 -4.84
C LEU A 173 -25.46 18.91 -4.96
N LYS A 174 -26.58 18.20 -4.92
CA LYS A 174 -27.85 18.83 -4.56
C LYS A 174 -27.61 19.38 -3.16
N LYS A 175 -27.70 20.71 -3.01
CA LYS A 175 -27.73 21.32 -1.68
C LYS A 175 -28.81 20.58 -0.90
N GLU A 176 -28.41 19.93 0.19
CA GLU A 176 -29.38 19.42 1.15
C GLU A 176 -30.29 20.61 1.53
N GLN A 177 -31.60 20.40 1.34
CA GLN A 177 -32.65 21.33 1.76
C GLN A 177 -32.86 21.18 3.27
#